data_AF-A0AAJ1H5T5-F1
#
_entry.id   AF-A0AAJ1H5T5-F1
#
_cell.length_a   1.000
_cell.length_b   1.000
_cell.length_c   1.000
_cell.angle_alpha   90.00
_cell.angle_beta   90.00
_cell.angle_gamma   90.00
#
_symmetry.space_group_name_H-M   'P 1'
#
loop_
_entity.id
_entity.type
_entity.pdbx_description
1 polymer ?
#
loop_
_entity_poly.entity_id
_entity_poly.type
_entity_poly.pdbx_seq_one_letter_code
_entity_poly.pdbx_strand_id
1 'polypeptide(L)'
;MTPPPGNLSWIGFTDEQRDLLESLHFIGNNGWDRNGQTDEMMPRLLDRAAAEGLSLARVKEAMSAVGHSRDELHQLDRWESKRTTGRFGR
;
A
#
# COMPACT_ATOMS: atom_id res chain seq x y z
N MET A 1 -7.50 -0.74 -18.27
CA MET A 1 -6.71 -0.13 -17.18
C MET A 1 -5.60 0.68 -17.83
N THR A 2 -5.57 1.99 -17.58
CA THR A 2 -4.52 2.87 -18.11
C THR A 2 -3.40 2.92 -17.08
N PRO A 3 -2.18 2.46 -17.36
CA PRO A 3 -1.09 2.59 -16.42
C PRO A 3 -0.82 4.08 -16.18
N PRO A 4 -0.55 4.49 -14.93
CA PRO A 4 -0.15 5.87 -14.67
C PRO A 4 1.15 6.18 -15.43
N PRO A 5 1.36 7.44 -15.88
CA PRO A 5 2.58 7.82 -16.58
C PRO A 5 3.79 7.52 -15.70
N GLY A 6 4.65 6.61 -16.19
CA GLY A 6 5.67 5.85 -15.45
C GLY A 6 6.84 6.63 -14.82
N ASN A 7 6.66 7.92 -14.57
CA ASN A 7 7.71 8.84 -14.16
C ASN A 7 7.21 10.02 -13.31
N LEU A 8 5.90 10.17 -13.09
CA LEU A 8 5.36 11.25 -12.25
C LEU A 8 4.89 10.79 -10.87
N SER A 9 4.39 9.55 -10.75
CA SER A 9 3.72 9.07 -9.54
C SER A 9 4.67 8.76 -8.37
N TRP A 10 5.91 8.35 -8.65
CA TRP A 10 6.85 7.90 -7.62
C TRP A 10 8.11 8.77 -7.50
N ILE A 11 8.01 10.04 -7.90
CA ILE A 11 9.10 11.00 -7.71
C ILE A 11 9.38 11.16 -6.22
N GLY A 12 10.67 11.07 -5.84
CA GLY A 12 11.11 11.22 -4.46
C GLY A 12 11.13 9.92 -3.64
N PHE A 13 10.84 8.77 -4.26
CA PHE A 13 11.02 7.45 -3.65
C PHE A 13 12.27 6.75 -4.23
N THR A 14 12.94 5.93 -3.41
CA THR A 14 14.01 5.02 -3.87
C THR A 14 13.43 3.92 -4.74
N ASP A 15 14.28 3.17 -5.46
CA ASP A 15 13.80 2.09 -6.33
C ASP A 15 13.11 0.97 -5.50
N GLU A 16 13.61 0.65 -4.32
CA GLU A 16 13.00 -0.31 -3.40
C GLU A 16 11.62 0.16 -2.91
N GLN A 17 11.48 1.45 -2.62
CA GLN A 17 10.21 2.05 -2.24
C GLN A 17 9.23 2.07 -3.41
N ARG A 18 9.70 2.26 -4.64
CA ARG A 18 8.87 2.19 -5.85
C ARG A 18 8.30 0.79 -6.05
N ASP A 19 9.12 -0.24 -5.96
CA ASP A 19 8.66 -1.64 -6.09
C ASP A 19 7.57 -1.98 -5.06
N LEU A 20 7.71 -1.47 -3.84
CA LEU A 20 6.70 -1.60 -2.79
C LEU A 20 5.40 -0.87 -3.15
N LEU A 21 5.50 0.38 -3.61
CA LEU A 21 4.35 1.18 -4.01
C LEU A 21 3.64 0.58 -5.22
N GLU A 22 4.37 0.05 -6.20
CA GLU A 22 3.79 -0.67 -7.34
C GLU A 22 3.05 -1.93 -6.90
N SER A 23 3.64 -2.71 -5.99
CA SER A 23 2.99 -3.89 -5.42
C SER A 23 1.70 -3.53 -4.69
N LEU A 24 1.73 -2.47 -3.87
CA LEU A 24 0.56 -1.98 -3.14
C LEU A 24 -0.53 -1.43 -4.07
N HIS A 25 -0.13 -0.71 -5.13
CA HIS A 25 -1.05 -0.20 -6.15
C HIS A 25 -1.73 -1.34 -6.91
N PHE A 26 -0.96 -2.37 -7.31
CA PHE A 26 -1.49 -3.55 -7.97
C PHE A 26 -2.56 -4.25 -7.10
N ILE A 27 -2.30 -4.42 -5.81
CA ILE A 27 -3.27 -5.01 -4.87
C ILE A 27 -4.46 -4.06 -4.67
N GLY A 28 -4.21 -2.76 -4.57
CA GLY A 28 -5.22 -1.72 -4.38
C GLY A 28 -6.20 -1.59 -5.54
N ASN A 29 -5.77 -1.91 -6.77
CA ASN A 29 -6.65 -1.99 -7.93
C ASN A 29 -7.71 -3.11 -7.81
N ASN A 30 -7.55 -4.01 -6.83
CA ASN A 30 -8.55 -5.01 -6.43
C ASN A 30 -9.18 -4.66 -5.06
N GLY A 31 -9.22 -3.37 -4.71
CA GLY A 31 -9.86 -2.87 -3.49
C GLY A 31 -9.15 -3.21 -2.18
N TRP A 32 -7.92 -3.74 -2.24
CA TRP A 32 -7.25 -4.37 -1.08
C TRP A 32 -8.13 -5.44 -0.40
N ASP A 33 -8.93 -6.14 -1.22
CA ASP A 33 -9.86 -7.14 -0.75
C ASP A 33 -9.17 -8.24 0.04
N ARG A 34 -9.87 -8.72 1.07
CA ARG A 34 -9.37 -9.73 1.99
C ARG A 34 -9.64 -11.12 1.43
N ASN A 35 -8.57 -11.80 1.05
CA ASN A 35 -8.51 -13.22 0.77
C ASN A 35 -7.29 -13.85 1.46
N GLY A 36 -7.17 -15.19 1.43
CA GLY A 36 -6.07 -15.89 2.10
C GLY A 36 -4.68 -15.42 1.65
N GLN A 37 -4.51 -15.09 0.37
CA GLN A 37 -3.23 -14.62 -0.16
C GLN A 37 -2.89 -13.20 0.32
N THR A 38 -3.83 -12.26 0.26
CA THR A 38 -3.62 -10.89 0.74
C THR A 38 -3.44 -10.85 2.27
N ASP A 39 -4.13 -11.74 3.00
CA ASP A 39 -4.01 -11.87 4.46
C ASP A 39 -2.58 -12.22 4.90
N GLU A 40 -1.87 -13.02 4.11
CA GLU A 40 -0.46 -13.35 4.35
C GLU A 40 0.51 -12.30 3.81
N MET A 41 0.21 -11.72 2.65
CA MET A 41 1.12 -10.84 1.91
C MET A 41 1.13 -9.40 2.44
N MET A 42 -0.02 -8.82 2.76
CA MET A 42 -0.13 -7.41 3.14
C MET A 42 0.67 -7.04 4.39
N PRO A 43 0.64 -7.83 5.49
CA PRO A 43 1.48 -7.54 6.65
C PRO A 43 2.97 -7.50 6.31
N ARG A 44 3.45 -8.43 5.48
CA ARG A 44 4.87 -8.51 5.07
C ARG A 44 5.27 -7.33 4.17
N LEU A 45 4.39 -6.91 3.27
CA LEU A 45 4.63 -5.73 2.42
C LEU A 45 4.73 -4.45 3.26
N LEU A 46 3.85 -4.30 4.24
CA LEU A 46 3.86 -3.14 5.15
C LEU A 46 5.07 -3.18 6.11
N ASP A 47 5.50 -4.36 6.55
CA ASP A 47 6.75 -4.51 7.31
C ASP A 47 7.96 -4.09 6.48
N ARG A 48 8.01 -4.51 5.21
CA ARG A 48 9.08 -4.10 4.29
C ARG A 48 9.03 -2.59 4.01
N ALA A 49 7.86 -2.01 3.81
CA ALA A 49 7.71 -0.56 3.69
C ALA A 49 8.26 0.18 4.91
N ALA A 50 7.94 -0.27 6.13
CA ALA A 50 8.49 0.32 7.35
C ALA A 50 10.02 0.17 7.43
N ALA A 51 10.57 -0.98 7.02
CA ALA A 51 12.02 -1.23 6.98
C ALA A 51 12.75 -0.31 5.98
N GLU A 52 12.12 0.02 4.85
CA GLU A 52 12.62 0.97 3.85
C GLU A 52 12.35 2.45 4.22
N GLY A 53 11.95 2.73 5.47
CA GLY A 53 11.67 4.09 5.94
C GLY A 53 10.40 4.72 5.37
N LEU A 54 9.51 3.92 4.77
CA LEU A 54 8.27 4.37 4.16
C LEU A 54 7.11 4.24 5.15
N SER A 55 6.72 5.36 5.77
CA SER A 55 5.60 5.38 6.72
C SER A 55 4.25 5.13 6.02
N LEU A 56 3.28 4.56 6.75
CA LEU A 56 1.92 4.35 6.22
C LEU A 56 1.29 5.65 5.70
N ALA A 57 1.51 6.77 6.40
CA ALA A 57 1.01 8.07 5.96
C ALA A 57 1.56 8.45 4.57
N ARG A 58 2.87 8.22 4.35
CA ARG A 58 3.51 8.49 3.06
C ARG A 58 3.04 7.53 1.97
N VAL A 59 2.81 6.25 2.30
CA VAL A 59 2.17 5.29 1.40
C VAL A 59 0.79 5.79 0.96
N LYS A 60 -0.07 6.19 1.91
CA LYS A 60 -1.43 6.66 1.61
C LYS A 60 -1.43 7.92 0.75
N GLU A 61 -0.51 8.85 1.00
CA GLU A 61 -0.31 10.03 0.16
C GLU A 61 0.06 9.64 -1.28
N ALA A 62 1.02 8.73 -1.44
CA ALA A 62 1.46 8.24 -2.74
C ALA A 62 0.34 7.49 -3.48
N MET A 63 -0.42 6.63 -2.78
CA MET A 63 -1.57 5.92 -3.32
C MET A 63 -2.70 6.87 -3.72
N SER A 64 -2.96 7.92 -2.93
CA SER A 64 -3.94 8.95 -3.30
C SER A 64 -3.51 9.71 -4.56
N ALA A 65 -2.22 9.99 -4.73
CA ALA A 65 -1.69 10.70 -5.89
C ALA A 65 -1.87 9.89 -7.20
N VAL A 66 -1.94 8.57 -7.12
CA VAL A 66 -2.22 7.68 -8.26
C VAL A 66 -3.69 7.30 -8.43
N GLY A 67 -4.58 7.91 -7.64
CA GLY A 67 -6.03 7.85 -7.85
C GLY A 67 -6.81 6.94 -6.91
N HIS A 68 -6.19 6.37 -5.86
CA HIS A 68 -6.96 5.65 -4.83
C HIS A 68 -7.79 6.62 -3.99
N SER A 69 -9.06 6.27 -3.81
CA SER A 69 -10.02 7.00 -3.01
C SER A 69 -9.74 6.85 -1.51
N ARG A 70 -10.26 7.80 -0.72
CA ARG A 70 -10.14 7.76 0.74
C ARG A 70 -10.70 6.47 1.34
N ASP A 71 -11.78 5.93 0.80
CA ASP A 71 -12.42 4.73 1.32
C ASP A 71 -11.57 3.48 1.08
N GLU A 72 -10.95 3.38 -0.10
CA GLU A 72 -9.99 2.31 -0.38
C GLU A 72 -8.76 2.44 0.55
N LEU A 73 -8.25 3.66 0.77
CA LEU A 73 -7.10 3.90 1.65
C LEU A 73 -7.37 3.56 3.14
N HIS A 74 -8.62 3.48 3.59
CA HIS A 74 -8.95 2.97 4.93
C HIS A 74 -8.64 1.48 5.07
N GLN A 75 -8.59 0.72 3.98
CA GLN A 75 -8.17 -0.69 4.05
C GLN A 75 -6.71 -0.81 4.48
N LEU A 76 -5.84 0.11 4.05
CA LEU A 76 -4.45 0.14 4.48
C LEU A 76 -4.31 0.36 5.99
N ASP A 77 -5.20 1.14 6.62
CA ASP A 77 -5.23 1.30 8.07
C ASP A 77 -5.61 -0.02 8.77
N ARG A 78 -6.55 -0.78 8.21
CA ARG A 78 -6.94 -2.11 8.73
C ARG A 78 -5.81 -3.13 8.60
N TRP A 79 -5.07 -3.08 7.50
CA TRP A 79 -3.87 -3.90 7.27
C TRP A 79 -2.73 -3.54 8.22
N GLU A 80 -2.53 -2.26 8.49
CA GLU A 80 -1.55 -1.81 9.47
C GLU A 80 -1.91 -2.25 10.89
N SER A 81 -3.18 -2.17 11.27
CA SER A 81 -3.66 -2.75 12.53
C SER A 81 -3.38 -4.24 12.60
N LYS A 82 -3.60 -4.98 11.49
CA LYS A 82 -3.30 -6.41 11.43
C LYS A 82 -1.82 -6.70 11.63
N ARG A 83 -0.94 -5.92 11.01
CA ARG A 83 0.52 -6.02 11.15
C ARG A 83 0.98 -5.76 12.58
N THR A 84 0.49 -4.68 13.19
CA THR A 84 0.97 -4.19 14.49
C THR A 84 0.34 -4.90 15.69
N THR A 85 -0.90 -5.39 15.56
CA THR A 85 -1.66 -5.98 16.68
C THR A 85 -2.05 -7.44 16.47
N GLY A 86 -1.81 -7.99 15.28
CA GLY A 86 -2.29 -9.32 14.89
C GLY A 86 -3.79 -9.39 14.58
N ARG A 87 -4.53 -8.27 14.69
CA ARG A 87 -5.98 -8.19 14.46
C ARG A 87 -6.33 -7.09 13.45
N PHE A 88 -7.30 -7.36 12.59
CA PHE A 88 -7.83 -6.35 11.67
C PHE A 88 -8.46 -5.20 12.47
N GLY A 89 -8.08 -3.97 12.10
CA GLY A 89 -8.66 -2.75 12.66
C GLY A 89 -10.14 -2.63 12.32
N ARG A 90 -10.89 -1.89 13.13
CA ARG A 90 -12.33 -1.67 12.95
C ARG A 90 -12.60 -0.65 11.85
#